data_AF-A0A0F9UF56-F1
#
_entry.id   AF-A0A0F9UF56-F1
#
_cell.length_a   1.000
_cell.length_b   1.000
_cell.length_c   1.000
_cell.angle_alpha   90.00
_cell.angle_beta   90.00
_cell.angle_gamma   90.00
#
_symmetry.space_group_name_H-M   'P 1'
#
loop_
_entity.id
_entity.type
_entity.pdbx_description
1 polymer ?
#
loop_
_entity_poly.entity_id
_entity_poly.type
_entity_poly.pdbx_seq_one_letter_code
_entity_poly.pdbx_strand_id
1 'polypeptide(L)'
;MTQPTYPSVAPIHRRADLIVHLVGLALILGAGGALVVKTATSLTTGVSIAVTVYVLCALASNLASCAYHFAPWHDARKLMRRIDHAAIYPSIAGTFTPFFVQAGTTWTITLLCVSWGLALVAMYKKITDPQVQGKWSTASYLGLGAVGLCALPDLTGVPLATLWSILAGAFAYVIGVGFYVRRAMRFRYAIWHAWVNIGGIAMFVGIWMALFPSAG
;
A
#
# COMPACT_ATOMS: atom_id res chain seq x y z
N MET A 1 1.30 -35.92 -3.33
CA MET A 1 0.72 -34.66 -3.86
C MET A 1 0.30 -33.80 -2.68
N THR A 2 0.83 -32.58 -2.55
CA THR A 2 0.44 -31.66 -1.47
C THR A 2 -0.98 -31.15 -1.74
N GLN A 3 -1.84 -31.16 -0.72
CA GLN A 3 -3.21 -30.66 -0.85
C GLN A 3 -3.17 -29.16 -1.23
N PRO A 4 -3.96 -28.69 -2.21
CA PRO A 4 -3.97 -27.28 -2.59
C PRO A 4 -4.36 -26.37 -1.42
N THR A 5 -3.48 -25.44 -1.05
CA THR A 5 -3.64 -24.55 0.12
C THR A 5 -4.01 -23.10 -0.22
N TYR A 6 -4.70 -22.88 -1.34
CA TYR A 6 -5.09 -21.54 -1.77
C TYR A 6 -5.99 -20.83 -0.73
N PRO A 7 -5.89 -19.49 -0.57
CA PRO A 7 -6.74 -18.75 0.37
C PRO A 7 -8.24 -18.91 0.11
N SER A 8 -8.64 -19.01 -1.18
CA SER A 8 -10.00 -19.37 -1.57
C SER A 8 -10.01 -20.71 -2.29
N VAL A 9 -10.84 -21.63 -1.81
CA VAL A 9 -11.00 -22.97 -2.39
C VAL A 9 -11.76 -22.94 -3.73
N ALA A 10 -12.71 -22.00 -3.88
CA ALA A 10 -13.56 -21.90 -5.06
C ALA A 10 -12.81 -21.24 -6.25
N PRO A 11 -12.71 -21.92 -7.42
CA PRO A 11 -12.00 -21.39 -8.58
C PRO A 11 -12.53 -20.03 -9.08
N ILE A 12 -13.85 -19.82 -9.05
CA ILE A 12 -14.47 -18.57 -9.49
C ILE A 12 -14.08 -17.38 -8.60
N HIS A 13 -13.94 -17.60 -7.29
CA HIS A 13 -13.46 -16.56 -6.37
C HIS A 13 -12.00 -16.20 -6.66
N ARG A 14 -11.15 -17.20 -6.95
CA ARG A 14 -9.74 -16.98 -7.31
C ARG A 14 -9.59 -16.22 -8.62
N ARG A 15 -10.39 -16.53 -9.65
CA ARG A 15 -10.35 -15.82 -10.94
C ARG A 15 -10.74 -14.35 -10.78
N ALA A 16 -11.80 -14.06 -10.02
CA ALA A 16 -12.19 -12.68 -9.73
C ALA A 16 -11.07 -11.92 -9.01
N ASP A 17 -10.46 -12.55 -8.00
CA ASP A 17 -9.36 -11.96 -7.22
C ASP A 17 -8.11 -11.73 -8.09
N LEU A 18 -7.81 -12.65 -9.01
CA LEU A 18 -6.70 -12.51 -9.96
C LEU A 18 -6.92 -11.31 -10.88
N ILE A 19 -8.12 -11.14 -11.45
CA ILE A 19 -8.44 -9.99 -12.31
C ILE A 19 -8.21 -8.68 -11.55
N VAL A 20 -8.66 -8.60 -10.29
CA VAL A 20 -8.47 -7.42 -9.45
C VAL A 20 -6.98 -7.12 -9.24
N HIS A 21 -6.15 -8.13 -9.00
CA HIS A 21 -4.69 -7.94 -8.88
C HIS A 21 -4.02 -7.53 -10.19
N LEU A 22 -4.46 -8.07 -11.33
CA LEU A 22 -3.93 -7.71 -12.64
C LEU A 22 -4.26 -6.26 -12.99
N VAL A 23 -5.47 -5.78 -12.65
CA VAL A 23 -5.84 -4.37 -12.77
C VAL A 23 -4.93 -3.50 -11.89
N GLY A 24 -4.74 -3.89 -10.62
CA GLY A 24 -3.81 -3.19 -9.72
C GLY A 24 -2.38 -3.13 -10.26
N LEU A 25 -1.86 -4.27 -10.76
CA LEU A 25 -0.54 -4.35 -11.36
C LEU A 25 -0.40 -3.44 -12.58
N ALA A 26 -1.39 -3.45 -13.49
CA ALA A 26 -1.38 -2.62 -14.68
C ALA A 26 -1.39 -1.12 -14.32
N LEU A 27 -2.17 -0.72 -13.31
CA LEU A 27 -2.19 0.66 -12.81
C LEU A 27 -0.85 1.06 -12.17
N ILE A 28 -0.25 0.20 -11.36
CA ILE A 28 1.06 0.48 -10.72
C ILE A 28 2.15 0.64 -11.78
N LEU A 29 2.21 -0.25 -12.77
CA LEU A 29 3.22 -0.19 -13.83
C LEU A 29 2.98 0.99 -14.78
N GLY A 30 1.73 1.21 -15.20
CA GLY A 30 1.35 2.28 -16.13
C GLY A 30 1.36 3.66 -15.47
N ALA A 31 0.45 3.90 -14.53
CA ALA A 31 0.30 5.20 -13.87
C ALA A 31 1.48 5.51 -12.92
N GLY A 32 1.95 4.52 -12.15
CA GLY A 32 3.14 4.67 -11.31
C GLY A 32 4.41 4.92 -12.13
N GLY A 33 4.59 4.19 -13.24
CA GLY A 33 5.69 4.44 -14.18
C GLY A 33 5.64 5.84 -14.80
N ALA A 34 4.46 6.29 -15.24
CA ALA A 34 4.26 7.64 -15.75
C ALA A 34 4.60 8.71 -14.69
N LEU A 35 4.21 8.49 -13.44
CA LEU A 35 4.54 9.40 -12.33
C LEU A 35 6.07 9.46 -12.10
N VAL A 36 6.77 8.32 -12.11
CA VAL A 36 8.24 8.28 -11.98
C VAL A 36 8.94 9.04 -13.11
N VAL A 37 8.51 8.86 -14.37
CA VAL A 37 9.08 9.58 -15.52
C VAL A 37 8.83 11.08 -15.41
N LYS A 38 7.62 11.47 -15.01
CA LYS A 38 7.24 12.88 -14.86
C LYS A 38 8.04 13.56 -13.76
N THR A 39 8.21 12.92 -12.59
CA THR A 39 9.01 13.50 -11.51
C THR A 39 10.48 13.60 -11.90
N ALA A 40 11.04 12.57 -12.55
CA ALA A 40 12.43 12.57 -13.01
C ALA A 40 12.78 13.71 -13.98
N THR A 41 11.80 14.21 -14.74
CA THR A 41 11.98 15.29 -15.71
C THR A 41 11.61 16.68 -15.20
N SER A 42 10.81 16.75 -14.13
CA SER A 42 10.16 18.01 -13.71
C SER A 42 10.44 18.43 -12.27
N LEU A 43 10.95 17.55 -11.42
CA LEU A 43 11.15 17.78 -9.98
C LEU A 43 12.59 17.46 -9.55
N THR A 44 12.91 17.77 -8.29
CA THR A 44 14.24 17.51 -7.72
C THR A 44 14.55 16.01 -7.65
N THR A 45 15.84 15.66 -7.70
CA THR A 45 16.30 14.26 -7.58
C THR A 45 15.77 13.58 -6.32
N GLY A 46 15.72 14.29 -5.18
CA GLY A 46 15.20 13.75 -3.92
C GLY A 46 13.74 13.32 -4.03
N VAL A 47 12.88 14.16 -4.60
CA VAL A 47 11.45 13.86 -4.79
C VAL A 47 11.25 12.72 -5.79
N SER A 48 12.05 12.68 -6.86
CA SER A 48 12.02 11.60 -7.86
C SER A 48 12.40 10.24 -7.26
N ILE A 49 13.41 10.20 -6.39
CA ILE A 49 13.77 9.00 -5.62
C ILE A 49 12.63 8.61 -4.68
N ALA A 50 12.05 9.57 -3.95
CA ALA A 50 10.94 9.34 -3.02
C ALA A 50 9.72 8.70 -3.72
N VAL A 51 9.37 9.21 -4.90
CA VAL A 51 8.29 8.66 -5.74
C VAL A 51 8.64 7.27 -6.28
N THR A 52 9.89 7.05 -6.68
CA THR A 52 10.33 5.72 -7.12
C THR A 52 10.20 4.70 -6.00
N VAL A 53 10.61 5.05 -4.78
CA VAL A 53 10.44 4.22 -3.58
C VAL A 53 8.96 3.91 -3.33
N TYR A 54 8.08 4.91 -3.39
CA TYR A 54 6.63 4.72 -3.28
C TYR A 54 6.11 3.67 -4.27
N VAL A 55 6.42 3.83 -5.56
CA VAL A 55 5.95 2.92 -6.63
C VAL A 55 6.51 1.51 -6.44
N LEU A 56 7.78 1.37 -6.06
CA LEU A 56 8.40 0.08 -5.77
C LEU A 56 7.75 -0.62 -4.57
N CYS A 57 7.39 0.11 -3.52
CA CYS A 57 6.68 -0.45 -2.37
C CYS A 57 5.28 -0.95 -2.75
N ALA A 58 4.53 -0.16 -3.54
CA ALA A 58 3.22 -0.56 -4.04
C ALA A 58 3.32 -1.81 -4.94
N LEU A 59 4.31 -1.83 -5.84
CA LEU A 59 4.60 -2.98 -6.70
C LEU A 59 4.95 -4.22 -5.89
N ALA A 60 5.87 -4.11 -4.93
CA ALA A 60 6.27 -5.21 -4.06
C ALA A 60 5.09 -5.76 -3.27
N SER A 61 4.22 -4.91 -2.73
CA SER A 61 3.02 -5.34 -2.02
C SER A 61 2.05 -6.09 -2.94
N ASN A 62 1.79 -5.57 -4.15
CA ASN A 62 0.91 -6.24 -5.10
C ASN A 62 1.47 -7.60 -5.55
N LEU A 63 2.79 -7.68 -5.81
CA LEU A 63 3.45 -8.93 -6.18
C LEU A 63 3.48 -9.95 -5.05
N ALA A 64 3.71 -9.52 -3.81
CA ALA A 64 3.65 -10.39 -2.63
C ALA A 64 2.25 -10.99 -2.45
N SER A 65 1.21 -10.17 -2.62
CA SER A 65 -0.18 -10.62 -2.59
C SER A 65 -0.49 -11.60 -3.72
N CYS A 66 -0.08 -11.30 -4.96
CA CYS A 66 -0.19 -12.21 -6.09
C CYS A 66 0.46 -13.56 -5.82
N ALA A 67 1.69 -13.57 -5.30
CA ALA A 67 2.40 -14.80 -4.97
C ALA A 67 1.65 -15.62 -3.92
N TYR A 68 1.20 -14.97 -2.84
CA TYR A 68 0.43 -15.63 -1.79
C TYR A 68 -0.93 -16.18 -2.30
N HIS A 69 -1.61 -15.48 -3.20
CA HIS A 69 -2.93 -15.87 -3.67
C HIS A 69 -2.91 -16.89 -4.81
N PHE A 70 -1.92 -16.84 -5.70
CA PHE A 70 -1.99 -17.55 -6.99
C PHE A 70 -0.80 -18.43 -7.33
N ALA A 71 0.37 -18.26 -6.69
CA ALA A 71 1.52 -19.11 -7.00
C ALA A 71 1.21 -20.59 -6.67
N PRO A 72 1.85 -21.57 -7.35
CA PRO A 72 1.65 -23.00 -7.06
C PRO A 72 2.46 -23.50 -5.83
N TRP A 73 3.24 -22.63 -5.16
CA TRP A 73 4.10 -23.04 -4.03
C TRP A 73 3.29 -23.27 -2.74
N HIS A 74 2.69 -24.45 -2.61
CA HIS A 74 1.82 -24.79 -1.48
C HIS A 74 2.59 -24.91 -0.15
N ASP A 75 3.82 -25.43 -0.17
CA ASP A 75 4.65 -25.59 1.03
C ASP A 75 5.11 -24.26 1.61
N ALA A 76 5.36 -23.28 0.73
CA ALA A 76 5.75 -21.92 1.12
C ALA A 76 4.54 -20.98 1.40
N ARG A 77 3.28 -21.46 1.29
CA ARG A 77 2.06 -20.62 1.45
C ARG A 77 2.05 -19.84 2.76
N LYS A 78 2.47 -20.47 3.85
CA LYS A 78 2.51 -19.82 5.17
C LYS A 78 3.50 -18.67 5.21
N LEU A 79 4.68 -18.83 4.59
CA LEU A 79 5.68 -17.77 4.48
C LEU A 79 5.19 -16.65 3.56
N MET A 80 4.64 -16.99 2.39
CA MET A 80 4.09 -15.98 1.47
C MET A 80 2.97 -15.17 2.09
N ARG A 81 2.10 -15.77 2.90
CA ARG A 81 1.09 -15.04 3.67
C ARG A 81 1.73 -14.01 4.61
N ARG A 82 2.84 -14.37 5.26
CA ARG A 82 3.55 -13.44 6.14
C ARG A 82 4.19 -12.31 5.35
N ILE A 83 4.84 -12.62 4.22
CA ILE A 83 5.45 -11.63 3.32
C ILE A 83 4.38 -10.67 2.78
N ASP A 84 3.26 -11.18 2.28
CA ASP A 84 2.11 -10.42 1.80
C ASP A 84 1.62 -9.41 2.85
N HIS A 85 1.32 -9.90 4.06
CA HIS A 85 0.91 -9.02 5.15
C HIS A 85 2.03 -8.07 5.62
N ALA A 86 3.30 -8.46 5.49
CA ALA A 86 4.43 -7.64 5.90
C ALA A 86 4.68 -6.51 4.89
N ALA A 87 4.40 -6.73 3.61
CA ALA A 87 4.57 -5.75 2.53
C ALA A 87 3.63 -4.53 2.66
N ILE A 88 2.55 -4.66 3.44
CA ILE A 88 1.67 -3.53 3.79
C ILE A 88 2.44 -2.43 4.53
N TYR A 89 3.40 -2.77 5.42
CA TYR A 89 4.15 -1.76 6.17
C TYR A 89 5.01 -0.83 5.28
N PRO A 90 5.90 -1.34 4.42
CA PRO A 90 6.62 -0.48 3.48
C PRO A 90 5.69 0.18 2.46
N SER A 91 4.55 -0.43 2.10
CA SER A 91 3.55 0.24 1.25
C SER A 91 2.98 1.50 1.91
N ILE A 92 2.69 1.47 3.21
CA ILE A 92 2.21 2.63 3.97
C ILE A 92 3.33 3.68 4.08
N ALA A 93 4.53 3.30 4.55
CA ALA A 93 5.65 4.23 4.70
C ALA A 93 6.08 4.85 3.35
N GLY A 94 6.13 4.03 2.29
CA GLY A 94 6.40 4.46 0.92
C GLY A 94 5.38 5.49 0.43
N THR A 95 4.09 5.33 0.75
CA THR A 95 3.05 6.30 0.36
C THR A 95 3.28 7.69 0.94
N PHE A 96 3.78 7.80 2.17
CA PHE A 96 4.07 9.09 2.79
C PHE A 96 5.43 9.68 2.40
N THR A 97 6.34 8.86 1.87
CA THR A 97 7.72 9.27 1.55
C THR A 97 7.80 10.46 0.59
N PRO A 98 7.04 10.53 -0.53
CA PRO A 98 7.02 11.72 -1.39
C PRO A 98 6.59 13.00 -0.67
N PHE A 99 5.57 12.94 0.20
CA PHE A 99 5.10 14.10 0.95
C PHE A 99 6.14 14.61 1.93
N PHE A 100 6.81 13.71 2.65
CA PHE A 100 7.82 14.07 3.63
C PHE A 100 9.05 14.72 2.98
N VAL A 101 9.49 14.15 1.86
CA VAL A 101 10.64 14.67 1.10
C VAL A 101 10.30 15.97 0.38
N GLN A 102 9.08 16.12 -0.14
CA GLN A 102 8.63 17.36 -0.77
C GLN A 102 8.58 18.53 0.23
N ALA A 103 8.07 18.29 1.45
CA ALA A 103 8.04 19.32 2.49
C ALA A 103 9.45 19.66 3.00
N GLY A 104 10.32 18.65 3.13
CA GLY A 104 11.75 18.82 3.41
C GLY A 104 12.07 19.50 4.76
N THR A 105 11.11 19.61 5.68
CA THR A 105 11.34 20.22 6.99
C THR A 105 12.00 19.22 7.94
N THR A 106 12.67 19.71 8.99
CA THR A 106 13.26 18.84 10.02
C THR A 106 12.23 17.88 10.61
N TRP A 107 10.97 18.34 10.75
CA TRP A 107 9.87 17.52 11.24
C TRP A 107 9.49 16.42 10.26
N THR A 108 9.27 16.73 8.97
CA THR A 108 8.87 15.71 8.00
C THR A 108 9.97 14.69 7.73
N ILE A 109 11.25 15.10 7.78
CA ILE A 109 12.38 14.16 7.69
C ILE A 109 12.48 13.28 8.94
N THR A 110 12.17 13.82 10.13
CA THR A 110 12.07 13.00 11.35
C THR A 110 10.94 11.97 11.22
N LEU A 111 9.77 12.38 10.73
CA LEU A 111 8.65 11.46 10.46
C LEU A 111 9.01 10.40 9.42
N LEU A 112 9.78 10.75 8.39
CA LEU A 112 10.30 9.79 7.41
C LEU A 112 11.14 8.71 8.08
N CYS A 113 12.13 9.09 8.90
CA CYS A 113 12.98 8.15 9.63
C CYS A 113 12.18 7.27 10.60
N VAL A 114 11.25 7.87 11.36
CA VAL A 114 10.39 7.15 12.30
C VAL A 114 9.48 6.16 11.56
N SER A 115 8.81 6.60 10.49
CA SER A 115 7.88 5.77 9.73
C SER A 115 8.57 4.55 9.12
N TRP A 116 9.74 4.72 8.50
CA TRP A 116 10.54 3.61 7.96
C TRP A 116 11.11 2.72 9.06
N GLY A 117 11.59 3.28 10.17
CA GLY A 117 12.06 2.50 11.32
C GLY A 117 10.96 1.59 11.88
N LEU A 118 9.76 2.13 12.11
CA LEU A 118 8.59 1.37 12.55
C LEU A 118 8.17 0.32 11.50
N ALA A 119 8.17 0.69 10.23
CA ALA A 119 7.81 -0.22 9.14
C ALA A 119 8.75 -1.43 9.06
N LEU A 120 10.06 -1.21 9.17
CA LEU A 120 11.07 -2.28 9.15
C LEU A 120 10.94 -3.21 10.35
N VAL A 121 10.78 -2.66 11.56
CA VAL A 121 10.56 -3.45 12.78
C VAL A 121 9.28 -4.28 12.66
N ALA A 122 8.18 -3.67 12.21
CA ALA A 122 6.90 -4.35 12.08
C ALA A 122 6.91 -5.42 10.97
N MET A 123 7.60 -5.15 9.85
CA MET A 123 7.84 -6.10 8.76
C MET A 123 8.64 -7.32 9.26
N TYR A 124 9.74 -7.09 9.98
CA TYR A 124 10.55 -8.16 10.58
C TYR A 124 9.73 -9.02 11.53
N LYS A 125 9.00 -8.40 12.47
CA LYS A 125 8.10 -9.11 13.39
C LYS A 125 7.05 -9.93 12.63
N LYS A 126 6.49 -9.38 11.55
CA LYS A 126 5.45 -10.05 10.77
C LYS A 126 5.95 -11.28 10.01
N ILE A 127 7.17 -11.23 9.47
CA ILE A 127 7.79 -12.35 8.75
C ILE A 127 8.18 -13.48 9.72
N THR A 128 8.70 -13.11 10.89
CA THR A 128 9.20 -14.07 11.89
C THR A 128 8.11 -14.70 12.74
N ASP A 129 7.00 -13.99 13.01
CA ASP A 129 5.89 -14.51 13.81
C ASP A 129 5.14 -15.65 13.09
N PRO A 130 5.12 -16.88 13.65
CA PRO A 130 4.38 -17.99 13.07
C PRO A 130 2.87 -17.77 13.03
N GLN A 131 2.36 -16.93 13.93
CA GLN A 131 0.96 -16.60 14.07
C GLN A 131 0.68 -15.25 13.40
N VAL A 132 0.03 -15.29 12.24
CA VAL A 132 -0.49 -14.07 11.60
C VAL A 132 -1.75 -13.63 12.38
N GLN A 133 -1.57 -13.01 13.55
CA GLN A 133 -2.66 -12.49 14.38
C GLN A 133 -3.29 -11.24 13.75
N GLY A 134 -4.62 -11.24 13.58
CA GLY A 134 -5.31 -10.21 12.79
C GLY A 134 -5.50 -8.85 13.49
N LYS A 135 -5.72 -8.83 14.81
CA LYS A 135 -6.07 -7.61 15.56
C LYS A 135 -4.88 -6.66 15.71
N TRP A 136 -3.75 -7.17 16.20
CA TRP A 136 -2.51 -6.39 16.38
C TRP A 136 -1.99 -5.80 15.07
N SER A 137 -2.10 -6.54 13.97
CA SER A 137 -1.65 -6.05 12.67
C SER A 137 -2.50 -4.90 12.15
N THR A 138 -3.81 -4.94 12.35
CA THR A 138 -4.68 -3.85 11.92
C THR A 138 -4.37 -2.56 12.69
N ALA A 139 -4.17 -2.66 14.01
CA ALA A 139 -3.80 -1.53 14.84
C ALA A 139 -2.43 -0.94 14.46
N SER A 140 -1.42 -1.77 14.17
CA SER A 140 -0.10 -1.28 13.76
C SER A 140 -0.11 -0.62 12.38
N TYR A 141 -0.93 -1.11 11.44
CA TYR A 141 -1.11 -0.43 10.14
C TYR A 141 -1.74 0.95 10.32
N LEU A 142 -2.79 1.07 11.14
CA LEU A 142 -3.44 2.34 11.43
C LEU A 142 -2.50 3.30 12.16
N GLY A 143 -1.74 2.81 13.14
CA GLY A 143 -0.73 3.60 13.85
C GLY A 143 0.35 4.15 12.91
N LEU A 144 0.86 3.33 12.00
CA LEU A 144 1.83 3.77 11.00
C LEU A 144 1.22 4.81 10.03
N GLY A 145 -0.04 4.60 9.63
CA GLY A 145 -0.78 5.60 8.83
C GLY A 145 -0.97 6.93 9.56
N ALA A 146 -1.24 6.89 10.87
CA ALA A 146 -1.41 8.07 11.70
C ALA A 146 -0.12 8.90 11.82
N VAL A 147 1.06 8.24 11.90
CA VAL A 147 2.37 8.92 11.82
C VAL A 147 2.48 9.73 10.52
N GLY A 148 1.97 9.19 9.41
CA GLY A 148 1.86 9.91 8.13
C GLY A 148 1.07 11.21 8.21
N LEU A 149 -0.07 11.18 8.91
CA LEU A 149 -0.94 12.35 9.10
C LEU A 149 -0.31 13.44 9.97
N CYS A 150 0.72 13.13 10.76
CA CYS A 150 1.44 14.13 11.54
C CYS A 150 2.22 15.14 10.68
N ALA A 151 2.38 14.90 9.37
CA ALA A 151 2.98 15.86 8.44
C ALA A 151 1.98 16.88 7.86
N LEU A 152 0.67 16.75 8.15
CA LEU A 152 -0.34 17.69 7.66
C LEU A 152 -0.02 19.17 7.92
N PRO A 153 0.56 19.58 9.07
CA PRO A 153 0.92 20.98 9.32
C PRO A 153 1.96 21.55 8.34
N ASP A 154 2.81 20.71 7.74
CA ASP A 154 3.84 21.11 6.78
C ASP A 154 3.36 21.03 5.32
N LEU A 155 2.13 20.53 5.10
CA LEU A 155 1.50 20.39 3.79
C LEU A 155 0.57 21.59 3.47
N THR A 156 0.98 22.81 3.81
CA THR A 156 0.16 24.02 3.63
C THR A 156 0.09 24.51 2.17
N GLY A 157 1.05 24.13 1.33
CA GLY A 157 1.10 24.51 -0.09
C GLY A 157 0.43 23.54 -1.05
N VAL A 158 -0.14 22.42 -0.56
CA VAL A 158 -0.80 21.43 -1.42
C VAL A 158 -2.30 21.70 -1.54
N PRO A 159 -2.92 21.41 -2.70
CA PRO A 159 -4.35 21.59 -2.89
C PRO A 159 -5.17 20.83 -1.84
N LEU A 160 -6.27 21.42 -1.38
CA LEU A 160 -7.18 20.75 -0.43
C LEU A 160 -7.68 19.38 -0.95
N ALA A 161 -7.79 19.23 -2.28
CA ALA A 161 -8.12 17.96 -2.94
C ALA A 161 -7.12 16.83 -2.63
N THR A 162 -5.84 17.15 -2.38
CA THR A 162 -4.81 16.19 -1.94
C THR A 162 -5.20 15.56 -0.62
N LEU A 163 -5.62 16.37 0.36
CA LEU A 163 -6.02 15.88 1.67
C LEU A 163 -7.25 14.98 1.59
N TRP A 164 -8.25 15.39 0.81
CA TRP A 164 -9.45 14.56 0.58
C TRP A 164 -9.12 13.23 -0.09
N SER A 165 -8.15 13.21 -1.00
CA SER A 165 -7.71 11.97 -1.66
C SER A 165 -7.00 11.02 -0.70
N ILE A 166 -6.17 11.54 0.20
CA ILE A 166 -5.52 10.75 1.26
C ILE A 166 -6.58 10.18 2.22
N LEU A 167 -7.54 10.99 2.66
CA LEU A 167 -8.63 10.55 3.53
C LEU A 167 -9.53 9.52 2.87
N ALA A 168 -9.90 9.73 1.60
CA ALA A 168 -10.67 8.77 0.82
C ALA A 168 -9.90 7.44 0.67
N GLY A 169 -8.59 7.50 0.44
CA GLY A 169 -7.72 6.34 0.38
C GLY A 169 -7.70 5.56 1.71
N ALA A 170 -7.50 6.27 2.83
CA ALA A 170 -7.50 5.67 4.16
C ALA A 170 -8.85 5.02 4.48
N PHE A 171 -9.96 5.69 4.14
CA PHE A 171 -11.30 5.16 4.36
C PHE A 171 -11.60 3.92 3.49
N ALA A 172 -11.16 3.92 2.24
CA ALA A 172 -11.28 2.76 1.35
C ALA A 172 -10.61 1.51 1.95
N TYR A 173 -9.42 1.65 2.56
CA TYR A 173 -8.77 0.55 3.27
C TYR A 173 -9.61 0.06 4.46
N VAL A 174 -10.17 0.97 5.27
CA VAL A 174 -11.01 0.61 6.42
C VAL A 174 -12.27 -0.15 5.98
N ILE A 175 -12.96 0.33 4.93
CA ILE A 175 -14.10 -0.36 4.34
C ILE A 175 -13.68 -1.77 3.88
N GLY A 176 -12.58 -1.85 3.13
CA GLY A 176 -12.01 -3.10 2.66
C GLY A 176 -11.82 -4.12 3.79
N VAL A 177 -11.24 -3.69 4.92
CA VAL A 177 -10.98 -4.58 6.07
C VAL A 177 -12.29 -5.20 6.55
N GLY A 178 -13.39 -4.44 6.53
CA GLY A 178 -14.72 -4.91 6.88
C GLY A 178 -15.22 -6.08 6.02
N PHE A 179 -14.81 -6.17 4.75
CA PHE A 179 -15.08 -7.32 3.88
C PHE A 179 -14.08 -8.46 4.11
N TYR A 180 -12.79 -8.14 4.26
CA TYR A 180 -11.73 -9.12 4.47
C TYR A 180 -11.98 -10.02 5.69
N VAL A 181 -12.43 -9.44 6.81
CA VAL A 181 -12.65 -10.17 8.07
C VAL A 181 -13.86 -11.11 8.05
N ARG A 182 -14.79 -10.95 7.10
CA ARG A 182 -16.00 -11.78 6.97
C ARG A 182 -15.68 -13.10 6.26
N ARG A 183 -15.10 -14.05 7.00
CA ARG A 183 -14.55 -15.31 6.45
C ARG A 183 -15.52 -16.13 5.60
N ALA A 184 -16.84 -16.08 5.89
CA ALA A 184 -17.88 -16.82 5.19
C ALA A 184 -18.37 -16.14 3.88
N MET A 185 -17.98 -14.89 3.62
CA MET A 185 -18.48 -14.12 2.48
C MET A 185 -17.86 -14.60 1.16
N ARG A 186 -18.70 -14.80 0.14
CA ARG A 186 -18.27 -15.09 -1.24
C ARG A 186 -17.47 -13.91 -1.79
N PHE A 187 -16.42 -14.20 -2.57
CA PHE A 187 -15.54 -13.18 -3.17
C PHE A 187 -14.85 -12.21 -2.18
N ARG A 188 -14.79 -12.51 -0.87
CA ARG A 188 -14.24 -11.58 0.14
C ARG A 188 -12.85 -11.03 -0.18
N TYR A 189 -11.98 -11.85 -0.78
CA TYR A 189 -10.63 -11.42 -1.17
C TYR A 189 -10.65 -10.49 -2.37
N ALA A 190 -11.42 -10.81 -3.41
CA ALA A 190 -11.56 -9.94 -4.58
C ALA A 190 -12.15 -8.57 -4.19
N ILE A 191 -13.16 -8.56 -3.31
CA ILE A 191 -13.76 -7.32 -2.81
C ILE A 191 -12.75 -6.53 -1.95
N TRP A 192 -12.03 -7.21 -1.05
CA TRP A 192 -10.94 -6.60 -0.27
C TRP A 192 -9.90 -5.95 -1.18
N HIS A 193 -9.36 -6.69 -2.15
CA HIS A 193 -8.33 -6.16 -3.04
C HIS A 193 -8.85 -5.07 -3.98
N ALA A 194 -10.14 -5.08 -4.33
CA ALA A 194 -10.76 -3.99 -5.07
C ALA A 194 -10.75 -2.69 -4.26
N TRP A 195 -11.10 -2.75 -2.98
CA TRP A 195 -10.99 -1.61 -2.06
C TRP A 195 -9.55 -1.17 -1.82
N VAL A 196 -8.59 -2.11 -1.77
CA VAL A 196 -7.14 -1.79 -1.73
C VAL A 196 -6.72 -1.02 -2.97
N ASN A 197 -7.17 -1.43 -4.16
CA ASN A 197 -6.88 -0.70 -5.41
C ASN A 197 -7.53 0.68 -5.43
N ILE A 198 -8.81 0.81 -5.02
CA ILE A 198 -9.49 2.10 -4.91
C ILE A 198 -8.74 3.03 -3.95
N GLY A 199 -8.31 2.50 -2.81
CA GLY A 199 -7.51 3.24 -1.83
C GLY A 199 -6.16 3.68 -2.40
N GLY A 200 -5.46 2.78 -3.09
CA GLY A 200 -4.19 3.06 -3.77
C GLY A 200 -4.32 4.10 -4.88
N ILE A 201 -5.41 4.06 -5.66
CA ILE A 201 -5.70 5.07 -6.69
C ILE A 201 -5.92 6.44 -6.04
N ALA A 202 -6.70 6.52 -4.96
CA ALA A 202 -6.91 7.79 -4.26
C ALA A 202 -5.60 8.35 -3.68
N MET A 203 -4.76 7.50 -3.07
CA MET A 203 -3.43 7.90 -2.58
C MET A 203 -2.52 8.38 -3.73
N PHE A 204 -2.49 7.66 -4.86
CA PHE A 204 -1.75 8.05 -6.05
C PHE A 204 -2.20 9.42 -6.58
N VAL A 205 -3.51 9.65 -6.69
CA VAL A 205 -4.09 10.92 -7.12
C VAL A 205 -3.71 12.05 -6.16
N GLY A 206 -3.73 11.79 -4.85
CA GLY A 206 -3.25 12.74 -3.85
C GLY A 206 -1.77 13.10 -4.04
N ILE A 207 -0.89 12.10 -4.22
CA ILE A 207 0.54 12.33 -4.51
C ILE A 207 0.71 13.15 -5.79
N TRP A 208 -0.03 12.81 -6.85
CA TRP A 208 0.05 13.54 -8.12
C TRP A 208 -0.33 15.01 -7.97
N MET A 209 -1.45 15.30 -7.31
CA MET A 209 -1.91 16.67 -7.07
C MET A 209 -0.99 17.46 -6.14
N ALA A 210 -0.37 16.80 -5.16
CA ALA A 210 0.60 17.42 -4.28
C ALA A 210 1.88 17.85 -5.02
N LEU A 211 2.37 17.00 -5.93
CA LEU A 211 3.61 17.23 -6.67
C LEU A 211 3.41 18.12 -7.91
N PHE A 212 2.20 18.12 -8.48
CA PHE A 212 1.86 18.88 -9.67
C PHE A 212 0.54 19.64 -9.45
N PRO A 213 0.51 20.64 -8.54
CA PRO A 213 -0.67 21.46 -8.35
C PRO A 213 -1.00 22.18 -9.66
N SER A 214 -2.24 22.07 -10.12
CA SER A 214 -2.75 22.92 -11.20
C SER A 214 -2.64 24.38 -10.75
N ALA A 215 -2.05 25.25 -11.58
CA ALA A 215 -2.08 26.69 -11.33
C ALA A 215 -3.54 27.10 -11.12
N GLY A 216 -3.84 27.59 -9.92
CA GLY A 216 -5.11 28.24 -9.61
C GLY A 216 -5.21 29.58 -10.31
#